data_AF-A0A2N1U047-F1
#
_entry.id   AF-A0A2N1U047-F1
#
_cell.length_a   1.000
_cell.length_b   1.000
_cell.length_c   1.000
_cell.angle_alpha   90.00
_cell.angle_beta   90.00
_cell.angle_gamma   90.00
#
_symmetry.space_group_name_H-M   'P 1'
#
loop_
_entity.id
_entity.type
_entity.pdbx_description
1 polymer ?
#
loop_
_entity_poly.entity_id
_entity_poly.type
_entity_poly.pdbx_seq_one_letter_code
_entity_poly.pdbx_strand_id
1 'polypeptide(L)'
;MATELAMLFCHAGCEVKVALLDNGHEWVSESAIRQISGSAPLSAAHRPGWFFAQQAFDLAIAIAPASLTQQLLQARLTSDPIIEFILQKSPTLWLLQEPAQIPADSEDADAQLIFRALPAQPHQLSPFYQQVFAECIAWLAARRKLNRKTFALNYQIPEALKVIANTRPAWLARFDRALQSCGLGLASEGSEADLIISAYDGPQFDADNRLVFVEPALPERAAHRNGALFIVFVAPEIDLTALTADKNLLLVQRRNNALHVADSHGIRVIPDLTGQCCYTRFCSQLITHLSRATHGREQHA
;
A
#
# COMPACT_ATOMS: atom_id res chain seq x y z
N MET A 1 -14.98 -11.18 -19.75
CA MET A 1 -13.65 -10.57 -19.55
C MET A 1 -13.34 -10.37 -18.07
N ALA A 2 -14.14 -9.63 -17.29
CA ALA A 2 -14.00 -9.60 -15.81
C ALA A 2 -14.07 -11.00 -15.15
N THR A 3 -14.85 -11.91 -15.73
CA THR A 3 -14.94 -13.33 -15.33
C THR A 3 -13.63 -14.10 -15.44
N GLU A 4 -12.70 -13.68 -16.33
CA GLU A 4 -11.38 -14.31 -16.47
C GLU A 4 -10.56 -14.15 -15.21
N LEU A 5 -10.52 -12.94 -14.65
CA LEU A 5 -9.81 -12.68 -13.40
C LEU A 5 -10.40 -13.51 -12.25
N ALA A 6 -11.73 -13.56 -12.13
CA ALA A 6 -12.41 -14.38 -11.15
C ALA A 6 -12.05 -15.88 -11.30
N MET A 7 -12.00 -16.39 -12.55
CA MET A 7 -11.58 -17.76 -12.82
C MET A 7 -10.12 -18.00 -12.39
N LEU A 8 -9.19 -17.08 -12.69
CA LEU A 8 -7.78 -17.22 -12.28
C LEU A 8 -7.66 -17.40 -10.75
N PHE A 9 -8.37 -16.58 -9.97
CA PHE A 9 -8.41 -16.72 -8.51
C PHE A 9 -9.05 -18.04 -8.05
N CYS A 10 -10.16 -18.46 -8.65
CA CYS A 10 -10.80 -19.74 -8.31
C CYS A 10 -9.86 -20.93 -8.60
N HIS A 11 -9.18 -20.94 -9.74
CA HIS A 11 -8.22 -22.00 -10.10
C HIS A 11 -6.99 -22.02 -9.18
N ALA A 12 -6.63 -20.87 -8.62
CA ALA A 12 -5.58 -20.76 -7.61
C ALA A 12 -6.03 -21.22 -6.20
N GLY A 13 -7.28 -21.68 -6.05
CA GLY A 13 -7.84 -22.14 -4.78
C GLY A 13 -8.33 -21.01 -3.87
N CYS A 14 -8.50 -19.79 -4.38
CA CYS A 14 -9.10 -18.71 -3.61
C CYS A 14 -10.63 -18.84 -3.58
N GLU A 15 -11.23 -18.52 -2.44
CA GLU A 15 -12.67 -18.29 -2.36
C GLU A 15 -13.00 -16.92 -2.97
N VAL A 16 -13.79 -16.91 -4.04
CA VAL A 16 -14.15 -15.68 -4.75
C VAL A 16 -15.63 -15.38 -4.50
N LYS A 17 -15.93 -14.16 -4.07
CA LYS A 17 -17.30 -13.62 -4.03
C LYS A 17 -17.40 -12.47 -5.03
N VAL A 18 -18.51 -12.42 -5.76
CA VAL A 18 -18.71 -11.46 -6.84
C VAL A 18 -19.85 -10.52 -6.49
N ALA A 19 -19.63 -9.23 -6.69
CA ALA A 19 -20.67 -8.21 -6.62
C ALA A 19 -20.84 -7.56 -7.99
N LEU A 20 -22.09 -7.25 -8.36
CA LEU A 20 -22.47 -6.61 -9.61
C LEU A 20 -22.94 -5.18 -9.31
N LEU A 21 -22.15 -4.22 -9.79
CA LEU A 21 -22.41 -2.79 -9.73
C LEU A 21 -23.08 -2.32 -11.03
N ASP A 22 -23.77 -1.17 -11.01
CA ASP A 22 -24.16 -0.41 -12.21
C ASP A 22 -24.81 -1.22 -13.33
N ASN A 23 -25.85 -1.99 -13.00
CA ASN A 23 -26.53 -2.88 -13.93
C ASN A 23 -25.64 -3.99 -14.52
N GLY A 24 -24.56 -4.40 -13.83
CA GLY A 24 -23.66 -5.47 -14.27
C GLY A 24 -24.35 -6.81 -14.54
N HIS A 25 -25.57 -7.01 -14.03
CA HIS A 25 -26.44 -8.14 -14.35
C HIS A 25 -26.92 -8.18 -15.81
N GLU A 26 -26.91 -7.05 -16.52
CA GLU A 26 -27.19 -6.96 -17.97
C GLU A 26 -26.03 -7.51 -18.81
N TRP A 27 -24.80 -7.48 -18.27
CA TRP A 27 -23.57 -7.82 -18.98
C TRP A 27 -23.06 -9.22 -18.66
N VAL A 28 -23.38 -9.72 -17.46
CA VAL A 28 -22.97 -11.05 -17.00
C VAL A 28 -24.15 -11.75 -16.33
N SER A 29 -24.46 -12.96 -16.78
CA SER A 29 -25.53 -13.75 -16.18
C SER A 29 -25.16 -14.24 -14.79
N GLU A 30 -26.15 -14.24 -13.90
CA GLU A 30 -26.01 -14.80 -12.55
C GLU A 30 -25.55 -16.28 -12.58
N SER A 31 -26.06 -17.06 -13.54
CA SER A 31 -25.69 -18.46 -13.71
C SER A 31 -24.20 -18.65 -14.00
N ALA A 32 -23.61 -17.81 -14.85
CA ALA A 32 -22.18 -17.86 -15.15
C ALA A 32 -21.35 -17.53 -13.90
N ILE A 33 -21.78 -16.55 -13.10
CA ILE A 33 -21.10 -16.19 -11.85
C ILE A 33 -21.17 -17.32 -10.83
N ARG A 34 -22.34 -17.95 -10.67
CA ARG A 34 -22.49 -19.11 -9.80
C ARG A 34 -21.62 -20.29 -10.22
N GLN A 35 -21.47 -20.52 -11.53
CA GLN A 35 -20.59 -21.57 -12.04
C GLN A 35 -19.12 -21.30 -11.73
N ILE A 36 -18.68 -20.05 -11.80
CA ILE A 36 -17.28 -19.68 -11.53
C ILE A 36 -16.99 -19.63 -10.03
N SER A 37 -17.82 -18.91 -9.26
CA SER A 37 -17.55 -18.59 -7.86
C SER A 37 -18.17 -19.57 -6.85
N GLY A 38 -19.05 -20.46 -7.31
CA GLY A 38 -19.84 -21.33 -6.43
C GLY A 38 -20.87 -20.58 -5.57
N SER A 39 -21.06 -19.28 -5.76
CA SER A 39 -21.94 -18.43 -4.94
C SER A 39 -22.81 -17.52 -5.81
N ALA A 40 -23.97 -17.13 -5.29
CA ALA A 40 -24.78 -16.09 -5.93
C ALA A 40 -24.07 -14.72 -5.82
N PRO A 41 -24.17 -13.86 -6.84
CA PRO A 41 -23.61 -12.53 -6.81
C PRO A 41 -24.38 -11.63 -5.83
N LEU A 42 -23.68 -10.69 -5.21
CA LEU A 42 -24.31 -9.54 -4.56
C LEU A 42 -24.74 -8.55 -5.65
N SER A 43 -25.98 -8.07 -5.59
CA SER A 43 -26.49 -7.05 -6.48
C SER A 43 -27.42 -6.11 -5.71
N ALA A 44 -27.84 -5.00 -6.33
CA ALA A 44 -28.78 -4.07 -5.71
C ALA A 44 -30.10 -4.76 -5.29
N ALA A 45 -30.51 -5.79 -6.02
CA ALA A 45 -31.76 -6.53 -5.78
C ALA A 45 -31.57 -7.81 -4.94
N HIS A 46 -30.35 -8.34 -4.81
CA HIS A 46 -30.11 -9.62 -4.15
C HIS A 46 -28.90 -9.59 -3.21
N ARG A 47 -29.13 -9.97 -1.95
CA ARG A 47 -28.09 -10.11 -0.92
C ARG A 47 -27.85 -11.60 -0.62
N PRO A 48 -26.77 -12.20 -1.12
CA PRO A 48 -26.46 -13.60 -0.90
C PRO A 48 -26.01 -13.87 0.55
N GLY A 49 -26.06 -15.12 1.01
CA GLY A 49 -25.75 -15.45 2.42
C GLY A 49 -24.38 -14.97 2.92
N TRP A 50 -23.37 -14.92 2.04
CA TRP A 50 -22.03 -14.43 2.38
C TRP A 50 -22.00 -12.91 2.65
N PHE A 51 -23.00 -12.13 2.22
CA PHE A 51 -23.14 -10.72 2.58
C PHE A 51 -23.32 -10.53 4.09
N PHE A 52 -24.02 -11.46 4.74
CA PHE A 52 -24.27 -11.41 6.19
C PHE A 52 -23.17 -12.09 7.01
N ALA A 53 -22.16 -12.69 6.36
CA ALA A 53 -21.07 -13.33 7.05
C ALA A 53 -20.18 -12.28 7.73
N GLN A 54 -19.70 -12.60 8.94
CA GLN A 54 -18.80 -11.71 9.67
C GLN A 54 -17.36 -11.69 9.12
N GLN A 55 -17.04 -12.62 8.22
CA GLN A 55 -15.72 -12.74 7.63
C GLN A 55 -15.36 -11.51 6.78
N ALA A 56 -14.14 -11.02 6.96
CA ALA A 56 -13.54 -9.98 6.12
C ALA A 56 -12.93 -10.62 4.85
N PHE A 57 -12.85 -9.85 3.78
CA PHE A 57 -12.13 -10.25 2.58
C PHE A 57 -10.65 -9.94 2.74
N ASP A 58 -9.78 -10.79 2.19
CA ASP A 58 -8.35 -10.51 2.16
C ASP A 58 -8.00 -9.38 1.16
N LEU A 59 -8.80 -9.26 0.09
CA LEU A 59 -8.63 -8.34 -1.04
C LEU A 59 -9.97 -8.14 -1.76
N ALA A 60 -10.20 -6.94 -2.29
CA ALA A 60 -11.28 -6.66 -3.23
C ALA A 60 -10.72 -6.04 -4.52
N ILE A 61 -11.34 -6.40 -5.64
CA ILE A 61 -11.01 -5.87 -6.97
C ILE A 61 -12.31 -5.45 -7.65
N ALA A 62 -12.36 -4.21 -8.13
CA ALA A 62 -13.44 -3.68 -8.94
C ALA A 62 -12.92 -3.39 -10.36
N ILE A 63 -13.72 -3.76 -11.37
CA ILE A 63 -13.34 -3.65 -12.79
C ILE A 63 -14.36 -2.76 -13.49
N ALA A 64 -13.89 -1.66 -14.05
CA ALA A 64 -14.65 -0.66 -14.80
C ALA A 64 -15.98 -0.23 -14.13
N PRO A 65 -15.98 0.24 -12.86
CA PRO A 65 -17.20 0.75 -12.24
C PRO A 65 -17.61 2.05 -12.93
N ALA A 66 -18.70 2.03 -13.72
CA ALA A 66 -19.11 3.14 -14.56
C ALA A 66 -19.70 4.33 -13.77
N SER A 67 -20.28 4.09 -12.59
CA SER A 67 -20.95 5.10 -11.76
C SER A 67 -20.12 5.60 -10.57
N LEU A 68 -18.96 4.98 -10.31
CA LEU A 68 -18.10 5.42 -9.21
C LEU A 68 -17.41 6.71 -9.61
N THR A 69 -18.07 7.83 -9.34
CA THR A 69 -17.43 9.12 -9.48
C THR A 69 -16.33 9.23 -8.42
N GLN A 70 -15.11 9.46 -8.92
CA GLN A 70 -13.85 9.63 -8.22
C GLN A 70 -13.95 10.37 -6.88
N GLN A 71 -14.71 11.48 -6.84
CA GLN A 71 -14.88 12.30 -5.64
C GLN A 71 -15.68 11.62 -4.55
N LEU A 72 -16.68 10.81 -4.89
CA LEU A 72 -17.52 10.11 -3.92
C LEU A 72 -16.77 8.95 -3.25
N LEU A 73 -15.91 8.26 -4.00
CA LEU A 73 -15.04 7.25 -3.41
C LEU A 73 -14.02 7.85 -2.44
N GLN A 74 -13.30 8.88 -2.88
CA GLN A 74 -12.23 9.49 -2.08
C GLN A 74 -12.78 10.16 -0.83
N ALA A 75 -13.95 10.81 -0.91
CA ALA A 75 -14.62 11.42 0.23
C ALA A 75 -15.44 10.42 1.08
N ARG A 76 -15.49 9.14 0.69
CA ARG A 76 -16.43 8.13 1.24
C ARG A 76 -17.88 8.61 1.27
N LEU A 77 -18.26 9.39 0.26
CA LEU A 77 -19.61 9.91 0.03
C LEU A 77 -20.37 9.07 -1.02
N THR A 78 -19.94 7.82 -1.24
CA THR A 78 -20.68 6.91 -2.11
C THR A 78 -21.98 6.47 -1.43
N SER A 79 -23.11 6.59 -2.12
CA SER A 79 -24.39 6.08 -1.67
C SER A 79 -24.67 4.65 -2.15
N ASP A 80 -23.68 4.00 -2.78
CA ASP A 80 -23.82 2.62 -3.23
C ASP A 80 -23.56 1.66 -2.06
N PRO A 81 -24.59 0.93 -1.57
CA PRO A 81 -24.45 0.04 -0.43
C PRO A 81 -23.52 -1.15 -0.69
N ILE A 82 -23.30 -1.53 -1.95
CA ILE A 82 -22.36 -2.58 -2.33
C ILE A 82 -20.93 -2.09 -2.13
N ILE A 83 -20.63 -0.86 -2.55
CA ILE A 83 -19.31 -0.26 -2.39
C ILE A 83 -19.01 -0.01 -0.92
N GLU A 84 -19.95 0.56 -0.17
CA GLU A 84 -19.80 0.76 1.28
C GLU A 84 -19.48 -0.56 1.98
N PHE A 85 -20.22 -1.63 1.64
CA PHE A 85 -19.96 -2.96 2.16
C PHE A 85 -18.56 -3.47 1.81
N ILE A 86 -18.11 -3.33 0.55
CA ILE A 86 -16.77 -3.76 0.12
C ILE A 86 -15.68 -2.98 0.87
N LEU A 87 -15.83 -1.66 1.00
CA LEU A 87 -14.88 -0.80 1.71
C LEU A 87 -14.82 -1.09 3.21
N GLN A 88 -15.91 -1.58 3.81
CA GLN A 88 -15.93 -2.01 5.20
C GLN A 88 -15.32 -3.40 5.39
N LYS A 89 -15.53 -4.32 4.44
CA LYS A 89 -15.14 -5.73 4.57
C LYS A 89 -13.76 -6.06 4.02
N SER A 90 -13.22 -5.24 3.12
CA SER A 90 -11.90 -5.47 2.53
C SER A 90 -10.90 -4.43 3.00
N PRO A 91 -9.68 -4.81 3.40
CA PRO A 91 -8.64 -3.86 3.81
C PRO A 91 -8.05 -3.05 2.65
N THR A 92 -8.24 -3.48 1.41
CA THR A 92 -7.82 -2.77 0.19
C THR A 92 -8.83 -3.00 -0.94
N LEU A 93 -8.97 -2.03 -1.83
CA LEU A 93 -9.79 -2.11 -3.04
C LEU A 93 -8.96 -1.72 -4.25
N TRP A 94 -8.71 -2.68 -5.13
CA TRP A 94 -8.02 -2.44 -6.40
C TRP A 94 -9.05 -2.05 -7.45
N LEU A 95 -8.88 -0.86 -8.02
CA LEU A 95 -9.77 -0.28 -9.03
C LEU A 95 -9.09 -0.37 -10.38
N LEU A 96 -9.54 -1.31 -11.22
CA LEU A 96 -9.13 -1.43 -12.61
C LEU A 96 -10.08 -0.58 -13.46
N GLN A 97 -9.65 0.56 -13.97
CA GLN A 97 -10.54 1.51 -14.66
C GLN A 97 -9.85 2.21 -15.82
N GLU A 98 -10.63 2.89 -16.66
CA GLU A 98 -10.11 3.63 -17.81
C GLU A 98 -9.13 4.74 -17.35
N PRO A 99 -8.01 4.97 -18.07
CA PRO A 99 -7.01 5.95 -17.67
C PRO A 99 -7.58 7.35 -17.40
N ALA A 100 -8.59 7.78 -18.17
CA ALA A 100 -9.23 9.08 -18.02
C ALA A 100 -10.02 9.24 -16.71
N GLN A 101 -10.34 8.13 -16.04
CA GLN A 101 -11.08 8.11 -14.77
C GLN A 101 -10.15 8.01 -13.56
N ILE A 102 -8.84 7.82 -13.76
CA ILE A 102 -7.88 7.72 -12.66
C ILE A 102 -7.59 9.13 -12.11
N PRO A 103 -7.75 9.32 -10.78
CA PRO A 103 -7.49 10.61 -10.16
C PRO A 103 -6.05 11.06 -10.40
N ALA A 104 -5.88 12.34 -10.71
CA ALA A 104 -4.59 12.99 -10.51
C ALA A 104 -4.15 12.84 -9.04
N ASP A 105 -2.85 12.76 -8.81
CA ASP A 105 -2.32 12.55 -7.48
C ASP A 105 -2.78 13.66 -6.53
N SER A 106 -3.48 13.26 -5.47
CA SER A 106 -3.99 14.15 -4.43
C SER A 106 -3.44 13.70 -3.08
N GLU A 107 -3.17 14.67 -2.21
CA GLU A 107 -2.74 14.41 -0.84
C GLU A 107 -3.80 13.67 -0.02
N ASP A 108 -5.07 13.78 -0.41
CA ASP A 108 -6.23 13.18 0.27
C ASP A 108 -6.65 11.81 -0.28
N ALA A 109 -5.86 11.22 -1.19
CA ALA A 109 -6.19 9.91 -1.75
C ALA A 109 -6.22 8.82 -0.66
N ASP A 110 -7.35 8.10 -0.55
CA ASP A 110 -7.52 7.02 0.41
C ASP A 110 -6.54 5.88 0.15
N ALA A 111 -5.71 5.55 1.15
CA ALA A 111 -4.67 4.52 1.07
C ALA A 111 -5.23 3.09 0.89
N GLN A 112 -6.53 2.90 1.14
CA GLN A 112 -7.23 1.66 0.85
C GLN A 112 -7.41 1.44 -0.67
N LEU A 113 -7.41 2.50 -1.47
CA LEU A 113 -7.68 2.45 -2.90
C LEU A 113 -6.38 2.31 -3.71
N ILE A 114 -6.34 1.32 -4.59
CA ILE A 114 -5.21 1.08 -5.49
C ILE A 114 -5.71 1.14 -6.93
N PHE A 115 -5.30 2.16 -7.67
CA PHE A 115 -5.74 2.35 -9.04
C PHE A 115 -4.82 1.63 -10.04
N ARG A 116 -5.43 1.05 -11.07
CA ARG A 116 -4.76 0.43 -12.21
C ARG A 116 -5.48 0.81 -13.49
N ALA A 117 -4.72 1.32 -14.45
CA ALA A 117 -5.24 1.63 -15.78
C ALA A 117 -5.57 0.33 -16.54
N LEU A 118 -6.81 0.23 -17.01
CA LEU A 118 -7.17 -0.77 -18.00
C LEU A 118 -6.47 -0.47 -19.32
N PRO A 119 -6.00 -1.49 -20.05
CA PRO A 119 -5.43 -1.28 -21.37
C PRO A 119 -6.54 -0.89 -22.36
N ALA A 120 -6.24 0.09 -23.21
CA ALA A 120 -7.21 0.59 -24.21
C ALA A 120 -7.54 -0.43 -25.31
N GLN A 121 -6.64 -1.41 -25.55
CA GLN A 121 -6.79 -2.37 -26.63
C GLN A 121 -7.30 -3.72 -26.10
N PRO A 122 -8.42 -4.27 -26.61
CA PRO A 122 -9.04 -5.49 -26.06
C PRO A 122 -8.12 -6.72 -26.02
N HIS A 123 -7.21 -6.87 -26.98
CA HIS A 123 -6.28 -8.00 -27.03
C HIS A 123 -5.23 -8.00 -25.90
N GLN A 124 -5.07 -6.88 -25.20
CA GLN A 124 -4.15 -6.74 -24.08
C GLN A 124 -4.80 -7.08 -22.73
N LEU A 125 -6.13 -7.27 -22.69
CA LEU A 125 -6.86 -7.47 -21.44
C LEU A 125 -6.52 -8.79 -20.75
N SER A 126 -6.38 -9.89 -21.49
CA SER A 126 -6.03 -11.19 -20.89
C SER A 126 -4.62 -11.17 -20.26
N PRO A 127 -3.55 -10.75 -20.98
CA PRO A 127 -2.23 -10.55 -20.36
C PRO A 127 -2.26 -9.60 -19.16
N PHE A 128 -3.04 -8.52 -19.23
CA PHE A 128 -3.21 -7.60 -18.13
C PHE A 128 -3.86 -8.24 -16.89
N TYR A 129 -4.93 -9.03 -17.06
CA TYR A 129 -5.55 -9.73 -15.93
C TYR A 129 -4.65 -10.79 -15.32
N GLN A 130 -3.82 -11.47 -16.13
CA GLN A 130 -2.80 -12.38 -15.62
C GLN A 130 -1.75 -11.65 -14.77
N GLN A 131 -1.33 -10.46 -15.21
CA GLN A 131 -0.42 -9.60 -14.45
C GLN A 131 -1.07 -9.15 -13.13
N VAL A 132 -2.30 -8.64 -13.17
CA VAL A 132 -3.04 -8.22 -11.97
C VAL A 132 -3.20 -9.38 -10.99
N PHE A 133 -3.58 -10.56 -11.49
CA PHE A 133 -3.66 -11.77 -10.69
C PHE A 133 -2.32 -12.10 -10.00
N ALA A 134 -1.22 -12.11 -10.75
CA ALA A 134 0.12 -12.39 -10.21
C ALA A 134 0.53 -11.37 -9.13
N GLU A 135 0.28 -10.08 -9.37
CA GLU A 135 0.52 -9.01 -8.40
C GLU A 135 -0.30 -9.21 -7.12
N CYS A 136 -1.59 -9.51 -7.25
CA CYS A 136 -2.48 -9.72 -6.12
C CYS A 136 -2.09 -10.95 -5.30
N ILE A 137 -1.76 -12.08 -5.94
CA ILE A 137 -1.30 -13.29 -5.23
C ILE A 137 0.02 -13.02 -4.51
N ALA A 138 0.98 -12.35 -5.15
CA ALA A 138 2.23 -11.97 -4.51
C ALA A 138 1.98 -11.07 -3.28
N TRP A 139 1.09 -10.09 -3.42
CA TRP A 139 0.71 -9.21 -2.33
C TRP A 139 0.03 -9.96 -1.18
N LEU A 140 -0.94 -10.83 -1.47
CA LEU A 140 -1.63 -11.67 -0.48
C LEU A 140 -0.65 -12.59 0.27
N ALA A 141 0.23 -13.26 -0.47
CA ALA A 141 1.24 -14.15 0.10
C ALA A 141 2.22 -13.38 1.00
N ALA A 142 2.64 -12.20 0.57
CA ALA A 142 3.56 -11.38 1.35
C ALA A 142 2.87 -10.82 2.60
N ARG A 143 1.62 -10.35 2.50
CA ARG A 143 0.82 -9.89 3.65
C ARG A 143 0.64 -10.97 4.71
N ARG A 144 0.32 -12.21 4.31
CA ARG A 144 0.22 -13.36 5.24
C ARG A 144 1.51 -13.57 6.03
N LYS A 145 2.67 -13.41 5.40
CA LYS A 145 3.99 -13.49 6.08
C LYS A 145 4.26 -12.31 7.01
N LEU A 146 3.63 -11.17 6.76
CA LEU A 146 3.83 -9.93 7.51
C LEU A 146 2.85 -9.70 8.65
N ASN A 147 1.77 -10.46 8.77
CA ASN A 147 0.80 -10.32 9.87
C ASN A 147 1.42 -10.46 11.28
N ARG A 148 2.68 -10.90 11.39
CA ARG A 148 3.44 -10.96 12.66
C ARG A 148 4.54 -9.90 12.78
N LYS A 149 4.78 -9.13 11.73
CA LYS A 149 5.83 -8.12 11.70
C LYS A 149 5.31 -6.79 12.19
N THR A 150 6.16 -6.09 12.92
CA THR A 150 5.83 -4.79 13.48
C THR A 150 6.76 -3.70 12.97
N PHE A 151 6.26 -2.47 12.95
CA PHE A 151 7.05 -1.28 12.67
C PHE A 151 7.00 -0.27 13.82
N ALA A 152 8.11 0.43 14.02
CA ALA A 152 8.22 1.59 14.90
C ALA A 152 8.53 2.82 14.05
N LEU A 153 7.66 3.83 14.10
CA LEU A 153 7.83 5.10 13.38
C LEU A 153 8.17 6.20 14.37
N ASN A 154 9.43 6.64 14.32
CA ASN A 154 9.97 7.69 15.17
C ASN A 154 10.04 8.99 14.39
N TYR A 155 9.20 9.96 14.79
CA TYR A 155 9.27 11.33 14.30
C TYR A 155 9.50 12.26 15.49
N GLN A 156 10.75 12.67 15.68
CA GLN A 156 11.15 13.55 16.77
C GLN A 156 11.77 14.82 16.21
N ILE A 157 11.07 15.92 16.42
CA ILE A 157 11.57 17.26 16.07
C ILE A 157 12.51 17.70 17.19
N PRO A 158 13.70 18.26 16.88
CA PRO A 158 14.59 18.83 17.88
C PRO A 158 13.85 19.81 18.80
N GLU A 159 14.08 19.72 20.12
CA GLU A 159 13.34 20.51 21.13
C GLU A 159 13.29 22.00 20.81
N ALA A 160 14.43 22.56 20.36
CA ALA A 160 14.54 23.97 20.01
C ALA A 160 13.63 24.39 18.83
N LEU A 161 13.21 23.45 17.97
CA LEU A 161 12.34 23.72 16.82
C LEU A 161 10.86 23.43 17.10
N LYS A 162 10.53 22.72 18.19
CA LYS A 162 9.13 22.41 18.53
C LYS A 162 8.27 23.65 18.73
N VAL A 163 8.87 24.77 19.14
CA VAL A 163 8.14 26.05 19.32
C VAL A 163 7.61 26.58 17.98
N ILE A 164 8.29 26.28 16.87
CA ILE A 164 8.02 26.84 15.54
C ILE A 164 7.25 25.84 14.67
N ALA A 165 7.57 24.55 14.78
CA ALA A 165 6.94 23.47 14.04
C ALA A 165 6.62 22.32 15.00
N ASN A 166 5.49 22.40 15.71
CA ASN A 166 5.02 21.33 16.59
C ASN A 166 4.03 20.36 15.90
N THR A 167 3.64 20.65 14.66
CA THR A 167 2.64 19.87 13.95
C THR A 167 3.31 18.73 13.19
N ARG A 168 2.78 17.52 13.39
CA ARG A 168 3.19 16.36 12.61
C ARG A 168 2.82 16.56 11.14
N PRO A 169 3.75 16.45 10.19
CA PRO A 169 3.46 16.70 8.78
C PRO A 169 2.50 15.66 8.21
N ALA A 170 1.62 16.08 7.29
CA ALA A 170 0.56 15.27 6.72
C ALA A 170 1.07 13.99 6.04
N TRP A 171 2.25 14.04 5.42
CA TRP A 171 2.85 12.89 4.74
C TRP A 171 3.13 11.71 5.69
N LEU A 172 3.42 11.96 6.97
CA LEU A 172 3.65 10.88 7.94
C LEU A 172 2.38 10.08 8.21
N ALA A 173 1.23 10.75 8.27
CA ALA A 173 -0.05 10.07 8.40
C ALA A 173 -0.35 9.20 7.16
N ARG A 174 0.02 9.68 5.97
CA ARG A 174 -0.09 8.90 4.71
C ARG A 174 0.82 7.67 4.75
N PHE A 175 2.06 7.83 5.18
CA PHE A 175 3.02 6.74 5.25
C PHE A 175 2.64 5.69 6.32
N ASP A 176 2.22 6.13 7.50
CA ASP A 176 1.71 5.26 8.57
C ASP A 176 0.51 4.42 8.09
N ARG A 177 -0.49 5.06 7.46
CA ARG A 177 -1.62 4.34 6.86
C ARG A 177 -1.19 3.35 5.77
N ALA A 178 -0.21 3.70 4.95
CA ALA A 178 0.31 2.81 3.91
C ALA A 178 1.03 1.57 4.49
N LEU A 179 1.77 1.72 5.59
CA LEU A 179 2.40 0.60 6.30
C LEU A 179 1.35 -0.33 6.92
N GLN A 180 0.32 0.23 7.52
CA GLN A 180 -0.78 -0.53 8.12
C GLN A 180 -1.63 -1.25 7.07
N SER A 181 -1.94 -0.63 5.92
CA SER A 181 -2.69 -1.27 4.83
C SER A 181 -1.91 -2.44 4.21
N CYS A 182 -0.59 -2.41 4.32
CA CYS A 182 0.33 -3.47 3.94
C CYS A 182 0.38 -4.65 4.94
N GLY A 183 -0.33 -4.55 6.07
CA GLY A 183 -0.44 -5.59 7.08
C GLY A 183 0.66 -5.58 8.14
N LEU A 184 1.45 -4.51 8.24
CA LEU A 184 2.41 -4.34 9.33
C LEU A 184 1.69 -3.82 10.58
N GLY A 185 1.94 -4.45 11.72
CA GLY A 185 1.43 -3.99 13.02
C GLY A 185 2.27 -2.84 13.57
N LEU A 186 1.67 -1.96 14.37
CA LEU A 186 2.44 -0.98 15.14
C LEU A 186 3.14 -1.70 16.31
N ALA A 187 4.44 -1.46 16.49
CA ALA A 187 5.17 -1.98 17.65
C ALA A 187 4.66 -1.31 18.93
N SER A 188 4.46 -2.11 19.98
CA SER A 188 4.16 -1.59 21.31
C SER A 188 5.37 -0.83 21.86
N GLU A 189 5.15 0.20 22.68
CA GLU A 189 6.24 0.94 23.32
C GLU A 189 7.19 -0.01 24.07
N GLY A 190 8.49 0.07 23.78
CA GLY A 190 9.53 -0.79 24.36
C GLY A 190 9.68 -2.18 23.74
N SER A 191 8.85 -2.55 22.75
CA SER A 191 9.02 -3.80 21.98
C SER A 191 10.04 -3.61 20.85
N GLU A 192 10.84 -4.64 20.58
CA GLU A 192 11.63 -4.68 19.35
C GLU A 192 10.70 -4.74 18.13
N ALA A 193 10.98 -3.90 17.12
CA ALA A 193 10.26 -3.84 15.86
C ALA A 193 11.07 -4.49 14.73
N ASP A 194 10.40 -5.10 13.75
CA ASP A 194 11.07 -5.64 12.56
C ASP A 194 11.45 -4.55 11.55
N LEU A 195 10.74 -3.43 11.59
CA LEU A 195 10.95 -2.25 10.76
C LEU A 195 11.07 -1.00 11.65
N ILE A 196 12.21 -0.31 11.59
CA ILE A 196 12.48 0.89 12.39
C ILE A 196 12.63 2.07 11.45
N ILE A 197 11.84 3.11 11.68
CA ILE A 197 11.73 4.26 10.78
C ILE A 197 12.10 5.52 11.55
N SER A 198 13.21 6.15 11.17
CA SER A 198 13.56 7.52 11.59
C SER A 198 13.04 8.49 10.53
N ALA A 199 11.97 9.21 10.85
CA ALA A 199 11.19 9.94 9.85
C ALA A 199 11.43 11.45 9.83
N TYR A 200 12.31 11.96 10.70
CA TYR A 200 12.63 13.38 10.73
C TYR A 200 13.67 13.73 9.67
N ASP A 201 13.30 14.57 8.71
CA ASP A 201 14.16 15.05 7.62
C ASP A 201 14.28 16.58 7.58
N GLY A 202 14.01 17.24 8.71
CA GLY A 202 14.07 18.70 8.84
C GLY A 202 15.45 19.22 9.26
N PRO A 203 15.63 20.56 9.27
CA PRO A 203 16.87 21.19 9.72
C PRO A 203 17.05 21.04 11.23
N GLN A 204 18.25 21.28 11.73
CA GLN A 204 18.58 21.36 13.15
C GLN A 204 19.32 22.67 13.43
N PHE A 205 19.44 23.05 14.71
CA PHE A 205 20.32 24.16 15.09
C PHE A 205 21.76 23.65 15.25
N ASP A 206 22.70 24.33 14.61
CA ASP A 206 24.12 24.16 14.89
C ASP A 206 24.53 24.87 16.20
N ALA A 207 25.82 24.78 16.54
CA ALA A 207 26.40 25.43 17.72
C ALA A 207 26.25 26.97 17.69
N ASP A 208 26.04 27.57 16.51
CA ASP A 208 25.88 29.01 16.31
C ASP A 208 24.39 29.42 16.22
N ASN A 209 23.45 28.53 16.57
CA ASN A 209 22.00 28.71 16.45
C ASN A 209 21.50 29.00 15.02
N ARG A 210 22.20 28.49 14.00
CA ARG A 210 21.76 28.55 12.61
C ARG A 210 21.02 27.29 12.22
N LEU A 211 19.99 27.44 11.39
CA LEU A 211 19.29 26.30 10.80
C LEU A 211 20.19 25.66 9.74
N VAL A 212 20.56 24.41 9.96
CA VAL A 212 21.38 23.61 9.05
C VAL A 212 20.78 22.23 8.83
N PHE A 213 20.98 21.67 7.65
CA PHE A 213 20.66 20.27 7.39
C PHE A 213 21.91 19.44 7.66
N VAL A 214 21.76 18.44 8.53
CA VAL A 214 22.86 17.58 8.97
C VAL A 214 22.58 16.15 8.58
N GLU A 215 23.65 15.40 8.28
CA GLU A 215 23.54 13.97 8.04
C GLU A 215 22.82 13.29 9.20
N PRO A 216 21.83 12.42 8.93
CA PRO A 216 21.06 11.82 9.98
C PRO A 216 21.92 10.86 10.79
N ALA A 217 21.71 10.83 12.10
CA ALA A 217 22.30 9.82 12.96
C ALA A 217 21.83 8.44 12.50
N LEU A 218 22.78 7.59 12.10
CA LEU A 218 22.47 6.22 11.71
C LEU A 218 22.13 5.39 12.96
N PRO A 219 21.11 4.52 12.88
CA PRO A 219 20.66 3.75 14.03
C PRO A 219 21.74 2.79 14.53
N GLU A 220 21.89 2.70 15.85
CA GLU A 220 22.79 1.76 16.51
C GLU A 220 22.27 0.34 16.37
N ARG A 221 22.80 -0.39 15.39
CA ARG A 221 22.33 -1.74 15.03
C ARG A 221 22.42 -2.75 16.16
N ALA A 222 23.34 -2.56 17.11
CA ALA A 222 23.51 -3.43 18.27
C ALA A 222 22.35 -3.32 19.27
N ALA A 223 21.60 -2.21 19.28
CA ALA A 223 20.47 -1.98 20.17
C ALA A 223 19.15 -2.58 19.66
N HIS A 224 19.19 -3.28 18.54
CA HIS A 224 18.01 -3.76 17.85
C HIS A 224 18.15 -5.24 17.48
N ARG A 225 16.99 -5.88 17.32
CA ARG A 225 16.89 -7.26 16.87
C ARG A 225 17.78 -7.49 15.65
N ASN A 226 18.59 -8.55 15.70
CA ASN A 226 19.36 -8.99 14.53
C ASN A 226 18.42 -9.06 13.31
N GLY A 227 18.80 -8.39 12.22
CA GLY A 227 18.06 -8.34 10.94
C GLY A 227 16.78 -7.50 10.92
N ALA A 228 16.61 -6.55 11.85
CA ALA A 228 15.67 -5.45 11.67
C ALA A 228 16.03 -4.62 10.41
N LEU A 229 15.01 -4.15 9.69
CA LEU A 229 15.18 -3.22 8.57
C LEU A 229 15.06 -1.79 9.08
N PHE A 230 16.01 -0.94 8.73
CA PHE A 230 16.04 0.46 9.08
C PHE A 230 15.68 1.32 7.87
N ILE A 231 14.83 2.31 8.08
CA ILE A 231 14.52 3.36 7.12
C ILE A 231 14.86 4.69 7.78
N VAL A 232 15.75 5.46 7.16
CA VAL A 232 16.11 6.79 7.64
C VAL A 232 15.73 7.80 6.58
N PHE A 233 14.85 8.73 6.93
CA PHE A 233 14.51 9.85 6.08
C PHE A 233 15.64 10.89 6.11
N VAL A 234 16.06 11.32 4.93
CA VAL A 234 17.18 12.23 4.70
C VAL A 234 16.63 13.52 4.10
N ALA A 235 17.10 14.65 4.60
CA ALA A 235 16.72 15.97 4.08
C ALA A 235 17.05 16.10 2.58
N PRO A 236 16.24 16.82 1.78
CA PRO A 236 16.47 17.01 0.35
C PRO A 236 17.80 17.73 0.03
N GLU A 237 18.33 18.51 0.97
CA GLU A 237 19.57 19.28 0.85
C GLU A 237 20.84 18.43 1.02
N ILE A 238 20.71 17.20 1.52
CA ILE A 238 21.84 16.29 1.74
C ILE A 238 21.99 15.40 0.49
N ASP A 239 23.22 15.24 0.01
CA ASP A 239 23.50 14.36 -1.11
C ASP A 239 23.38 12.90 -0.70
N LEU A 240 22.33 12.23 -1.19
CA LEU A 240 22.06 10.83 -0.91
C LEU A 240 23.19 9.90 -1.41
N THR A 241 23.96 10.32 -2.42
CA THR A 241 25.08 9.52 -2.96
C THR A 241 26.31 9.53 -2.04
N ALA A 242 26.43 10.52 -1.16
CA ALA A 242 27.51 10.60 -0.18
C ALA A 242 27.27 9.70 1.04
N LEU A 243 26.04 9.22 1.23
CA LEU A 243 25.64 8.40 2.36
C LEU A 243 25.71 6.90 2.02
N THR A 244 26.06 6.08 3.02
CA THR A 244 26.16 4.63 2.83
C THR A 244 24.88 3.94 3.29
N ALA A 245 24.11 3.43 2.32
CA ALA A 245 23.02 2.49 2.54
C ALA A 245 23.52 1.04 2.48
N ASP A 246 22.75 0.09 3.00
CA ASP A 246 23.06 -1.34 2.83
C ASP A 246 21.81 -2.22 2.79
N LYS A 247 21.99 -3.54 2.93
CA LYS A 247 20.90 -4.52 2.85
C LYS A 247 19.83 -4.33 3.93
N ASN A 248 20.19 -3.82 5.10
CA ASN A 248 19.28 -3.61 6.23
C ASN A 248 19.07 -2.14 6.57
N LEU A 249 19.66 -1.20 5.81
CA LEU A 249 19.49 0.23 5.97
C LEU A 249 19.12 0.87 4.64
N LEU A 250 17.90 1.38 4.57
CA LEU A 250 17.39 2.18 3.46
C LEU A 250 17.44 3.66 3.84
N LEU A 251 17.97 4.47 2.93
CA LEU A 251 17.95 5.93 3.06
C LEU A 251 16.90 6.48 2.11
N VAL A 252 15.98 7.30 2.63
CA VAL A 252 14.83 7.78 1.87
C VAL A 252 14.84 9.31 1.84
N GLN A 253 14.93 9.89 0.66
CA GLN A 253 14.83 11.32 0.46
C GLN A 253 13.48 11.63 -0.20
N ARG A 254 12.70 12.51 0.43
CA ARG A 254 11.45 13.02 -0.15
C ARG A 254 11.78 14.09 -1.18
N ARG A 255 11.23 13.96 -2.37
CA ARG A 255 11.19 15.02 -3.39
C ARG A 255 9.75 15.23 -3.82
N ASN A 256 9.46 16.37 -4.44
CA ASN A 256 8.11 16.66 -4.92
C ASN A 256 7.61 15.50 -5.77
N ASN A 257 6.51 14.88 -5.32
CA ASN A 257 5.85 13.75 -5.97
C ASN A 257 6.71 12.49 -6.19
N ALA A 258 7.78 12.28 -5.40
CA ALA A 258 8.59 11.06 -5.49
C ALA A 258 9.38 10.77 -4.20
N LEU A 259 9.72 9.49 -4.01
CA LEU A 259 10.73 9.06 -3.04
C LEU A 259 11.98 8.60 -3.76
N HIS A 260 13.13 9.12 -3.37
CA HIS A 260 14.44 8.61 -3.75
C HIS A 260 14.90 7.66 -2.65
N VAL A 261 15.08 6.38 -2.98
CA VAL A 261 15.43 5.35 -2.00
C VAL A 261 16.80 4.80 -2.36
N ALA A 262 17.79 4.99 -1.48
CA ALA A 262 19.09 4.35 -1.58
C ALA A 262 19.10 3.04 -0.80
N ASP A 263 19.58 1.99 -1.46
CA ASP A 263 19.84 0.66 -0.88
C ASP A 263 21.23 0.16 -1.30
N SER A 264 21.57 -1.10 -0.96
CA SER A 264 22.86 -1.71 -1.32
C SER A 264 23.15 -1.82 -2.83
N HIS A 265 22.14 -1.62 -3.68
CA HIS A 265 22.24 -1.69 -5.13
C HIS A 265 22.19 -0.32 -5.82
N GLY A 266 22.07 0.76 -5.05
CA GLY A 266 22.05 2.14 -5.53
C GLY A 266 20.74 2.87 -5.25
N ILE A 267 20.56 3.99 -5.93
CA ILE A 267 19.40 4.88 -5.72
C ILE A 267 18.31 4.55 -6.75
N ARG A 268 17.10 4.33 -6.25
CA ARG A 268 15.90 4.11 -7.06
C ARG A 268 14.91 5.24 -6.83
N VAL A 269 14.18 5.59 -7.89
CA VAL A 269 13.10 6.59 -7.81
C VAL A 269 11.75 5.88 -7.77
N ILE A 270 10.96 6.21 -6.77
CA ILE A 270 9.57 5.77 -6.61
C ILE A 270 8.68 7.00 -6.84
N PRO A 271 8.24 7.25 -8.08
CA PRO A 271 7.37 8.39 -8.34
C PRO A 271 5.96 8.12 -7.81
N ASP A 272 5.26 9.21 -7.50
CA ASP A 272 3.80 9.22 -7.55
C ASP A 272 3.39 8.83 -8.98
N LEU A 273 2.47 7.88 -9.07
CA LEU A 273 1.81 7.55 -10.32
C LEU A 273 0.33 7.81 -10.10
N THR A 274 -0.34 8.30 -11.14
CA THR A 274 -1.76 8.66 -11.13
C THR A 274 -2.60 7.67 -10.29
N GLY A 275 -3.08 8.15 -9.15
CA GLY A 275 -3.95 7.40 -8.23
C GLY A 275 -3.22 6.51 -7.20
N GLN A 276 -1.88 6.46 -7.18
CA GLN A 276 -1.11 5.75 -6.17
C GLN A 276 0.13 6.54 -5.75
N CYS A 277 0.09 7.07 -4.53
CA CYS A 277 1.21 7.81 -3.98
C CYS A 277 2.45 6.91 -3.77
N CYS A 278 3.61 7.55 -3.81
CA CYS A 278 4.94 6.97 -3.67
C CYS A 278 5.09 6.20 -2.35
N TYR A 279 4.45 6.63 -1.26
CA TYR A 279 4.45 5.92 0.01
C TYR A 279 3.81 4.54 -0.07
N THR A 280 2.63 4.42 -0.72
CA THR A 280 1.96 3.11 -0.90
C THR A 280 2.80 2.19 -1.78
N ARG A 281 3.41 2.72 -2.84
CA ARG A 281 4.31 1.94 -3.70
C ARG A 281 5.56 1.50 -2.97
N PHE A 282 6.15 2.39 -2.17
CA PHE A 282 7.30 2.09 -1.34
C PHE A 282 6.97 1.02 -0.31
N CYS A 283 5.84 1.11 0.39
CA CYS A 283 5.40 0.07 1.33
C CYS A 283 5.22 -1.30 0.66
N SER A 284 4.66 -1.35 -0.55
CA SER A 284 4.56 -2.59 -1.33
C SER A 284 5.92 -3.23 -1.64
N GLN A 285 6.93 -2.40 -1.95
CA GLN A 285 8.31 -2.88 -2.13
C GLN A 285 8.93 -3.34 -0.80
N LEU A 286 8.72 -2.60 0.29
CA LEU A 286 9.18 -2.96 1.63
C LEU A 286 8.64 -4.32 2.07
N ILE A 287 7.36 -4.60 1.80
CA ILE A 287 6.75 -5.89 2.09
C ILE A 287 7.52 -7.04 1.42
N THR A 288 7.87 -6.86 0.15
CA THR A 288 8.61 -7.86 -0.61
C THR A 288 10.01 -8.08 -0.02
N HIS A 289 10.67 -7.00 0.42
CA HIS A 289 11.97 -7.09 1.07
C HIS A 289 11.88 -7.82 2.43
N LEU A 290 10.95 -7.40 3.27
CA LEU A 290 10.72 -7.98 4.60
C LEU A 290 10.32 -9.47 4.53
N SER A 291 9.53 -9.86 3.54
CA SER A 291 9.09 -11.26 3.36
C SER A 291 10.17 -12.19 2.78
N ARG A 292 11.22 -11.65 2.14
CA ARG A 292 12.38 -12.42 1.68
C ARG A 292 13.41 -12.62 2.79
N ALA A 293 13.59 -11.64 3.67
CA ALA A 293 14.55 -11.73 4.78
C ALA A 293 14.26 -12.89 5.75
N THR A 294 13.01 -13.36 5.84
CA THR A 294 12.62 -14.54 6.64
C THR A 294 13.13 -15.86 6.08
N HIS A 295 13.26 -16.01 4.76
CA HIS A 295 13.69 -17.27 4.13
C HIS A 295 15.16 -17.60 4.39
N GLY A 296 16.01 -16.58 4.60
CA GLY A 296 17.41 -16.81 4.97
C GLY A 296 17.61 -17.32 6.41
N ARG A 297 16.58 -17.22 7.27
CA ARG A 297 16.65 -17.72 8.66
C ARG A 297 16.25 -19.19 8.78
N GLU A 298 15.30 -19.65 7.98
CA GLU A 298 14.84 -21.05 8.00
C GLU A 298 15.79 -22.00 7.26
N GLN A 299 16.70 -21.49 6.41
CA GLN A 299 17.70 -22.31 5.71
C GLN A 299 19.02 -22.48 6.49
N HIS A 300 19.16 -21.82 7.65
CA HIS A 300 20.37 -21.88 8.49
C HIS A 300 20.09 -22.31 9.94
N ALA A 301 18.88 -22.79 10.23
CA ALA A 301 18.54 -23.50 11.46
C ALA A 301 18.34 -24.99 11.15
#